data_AF-A0A2H3J4I0-F1
#
_entry.id   AF-A0A2H3J4I0-F1
#
_cell.length_a   1.000
_cell.length_b   1.000
_cell.length_c   1.000
_cell.angle_alpha   90.00
_cell.angle_beta   90.00
_cell.angle_gamma   90.00
#
_symmetry.space_group_name_H-M   'P 1'
#
loop_
_entity.id
_entity.type
_entity.pdbx_description
1 polymer ?
#
loop_
_entity_poly.entity_id
_entity_poly.type
_entity_poly.pdbx_seq_one_letter_code
_entity_poly.pdbx_strand_id
1 'polypeptide(L)' 'LDDLDILHRTKISKLIHKYYQEEHARIIHEAQHALGHISFTSDLWTDAQQRGYMAITLHFCAKDTHQRLNLHARL' A
#
# COMPACT_ATOMS: atom_id res chain seq x y z
N LEU A 1 -31.24 -13.38 3.94
CA LEU A 1 -30.27 -12.67 3.09
C LEU A 1 -31.10 -11.97 2.05
N ASP A 2 -31.28 -10.67 2.24
CA ASP A 2 -32.04 -9.81 1.32
C ASP A 2 -31.08 -9.27 0.23
N ASP A 3 -31.59 -8.89 -0.94
CA ASP A 3 -30.74 -8.39 -2.05
C ASP A 3 -29.93 -7.13 -1.66
N LEU A 4 -30.36 -6.43 -0.61
CA LEU A 4 -29.68 -5.30 0.01
C LEU A 4 -28.44 -5.69 0.86
N ASP A 5 -28.34 -6.95 1.28
CA ASP A 5 -27.20 -7.47 2.04
C ASP A 5 -25.97 -7.71 1.14
N ILE A 6 -26.18 -7.80 -0.17
CA ILE A 6 -25.11 -8.05 -1.15
C ILE A 6 -24.65 -6.71 -1.74
N LEU A 7 -23.39 -6.35 -1.46
CA LEU A 7 -22.79 -5.13 -2.01
C LEU A 7 -22.68 -5.25 -3.54
N HIS A 8 -23.40 -4.40 -4.26
CA HIS A 8 -23.28 -4.30 -5.72
C HIS A 8 -21.82 -4.02 -6.14
N ARG A 9 -21.39 -4.58 -7.27
CA ARG A 9 -20.01 -4.44 -7.80
C ARG A 9 -19.52 -2.98 -7.82
N THR A 10 -20.39 -2.04 -8.21
CA THR A 10 -20.07 -0.61 -8.23
C THR A 10 -19.77 -0.07 -6.83
N LYS A 11 -20.51 -0.52 -5.81
CA LYS A 11 -20.28 -0.12 -4.42
C LYS A 11 -18.97 -0.69 -3.90
N ILE A 12 -18.67 -1.96 -4.22
CA ILE A 12 -17.38 -2.60 -3.89
C ILE A 12 -16.22 -1.83 -4.54
N SER A 13 -16.31 -1.53 -5.84
CA SER A 13 -15.25 -0.81 -6.55
C SER A 13 -15.00 0.58 -5.95
N LYS A 14 -16.06 1.31 -5.56
CA LYS A 14 -15.94 2.60 -4.87
C LYS A 14 -15.27 2.46 -3.51
N LEU A 15 -15.63 1.43 -2.74
CA LEU A 15 -15.02 1.16 -1.44
C LEU A 15 -13.53 0.79 -1.58
N ILE A 16 -13.17 -0.09 -2.51
CA ILE A 16 -11.77 -0.44 -2.78
C ILE A 16 -10.96 0.81 -3.13
N HIS A 17 -11.48 1.66 -4.02
CA HIS A 17 -10.78 2.89 -4.40
C HIS A 17 -10.61 3.85 -3.23
N LYS A 18 -11.67 4.03 -2.41
CA LYS A 18 -11.61 4.85 -1.20
C LYS A 18 -10.53 4.34 -0.24
N TYR A 19 -10.54 3.05 0.09
CA TYR A 19 -9.55 2.48 1.01
C TYR A 19 -8.13 2.54 0.46
N TYR A 20 -7.96 2.35 -0.85
CA TYR A 20 -6.67 2.55 -1.51
C TYR A 20 -6.16 3.98 -1.33
N GLN A 21 -7.00 4.99 -1.54
CA GLN A 21 -6.61 6.40 -1.39
C GLN A 21 -6.23 6.74 0.05
N GLU A 22 -7.00 6.24 1.02
CA GLU A 22 -6.74 6.43 2.45
C GLU A 22 -5.40 5.79 2.85
N GLU A 23 -5.16 4.54 2.41
CA GLU A 23 -3.92 3.83 2.70
C GLU A 23 -2.71 4.47 2.02
N HIS A 24 -2.84 4.85 0.75
CA HIS A 24 -1.79 5.54 0.01
C HIS A 24 -1.40 6.85 0.72
N ALA A 25 -2.38 7.66 1.13
CA ALA A 25 -2.12 8.89 1.87
C ALA A 25 -1.38 8.61 3.20
N ARG A 26 -1.75 7.53 3.91
CA ARG A 26 -1.07 7.09 5.13
C ARG A 26 0.38 6.70 4.87
N ILE A 27 0.65 5.91 3.83
CA ILE A 27 2.02 5.48 3.47
C ILE A 27 2.89 6.70 3.16
N ILE A 28 2.38 7.66 2.38
CA ILE A 28 3.12 8.90 2.09
C ILE A 28 3.41 9.69 3.36
N HIS A 29 2.42 9.82 4.24
CA HIS A 29 2.60 10.50 5.52
C HIS A 29 3.65 9.80 6.39
N GLU A 30 3.62 8.47 6.51
CA GLU A 30 4.64 7.71 7.25
C GLU A 30 6.04 7.89 6.63
N ALA A 31 6.15 7.83 5.31
CA ALA A 31 7.39 7.97 4.57
C ALA A 31 8.03 9.37 4.72
N GLN A 32 7.22 10.43 4.85
CA GLN A 32 7.71 11.79 5.13
C GLN A 32 8.43 11.89 6.48
N HIS A 33 8.14 10.98 7.42
CA HIS A 33 8.78 10.90 8.73
C HIS A 33 9.91 9.86 8.77
N ALA A 34 10.34 9.37 7.60
CA ALA A 34 11.47 8.46 7.52
C ALA A 34 12.76 9.09 8.05
N LEU A 35 13.53 8.29 8.77
CA LEU A 35 14.87 8.63 9.21
C LEU A 35 15.85 8.31 8.08
N GLY A 36 16.42 9.35 7.48
CA GLY A 36 17.43 9.21 6.44
C GLY A 36 16.83 8.79 5.10
N HIS A 37 17.42 7.77 4.48
CA HIS A 37 17.06 7.35 3.13
C HIS A 37 15.89 6.36 3.13
N ILE A 38 15.13 6.42 2.04
CA ILE A 38 14.08 5.47 1.71
C ILE A 38 14.59 4.61 0.56
N SER A 39 14.41 3.29 0.68
CA SER A 39 14.77 2.32 -0.35
C SER A 39 13.52 1.73 -0.98
N PHE A 40 13.63 1.31 -2.23
CA PHE A 40 12.54 0.70 -2.97
C PHE A 40 13.00 -0.67 -3.49
N THR A 41 12.18 -1.70 -3.31
CA THR A 41 12.35 -2.97 -4.01
C THR A 41 11.30 -3.04 -5.10
N SER A 42 11.73 -3.37 -6.31
CA SER A 42 10.83 -3.57 -7.45
C SER A 42 10.89 -5.03 -7.87
N ASP A 43 9.77 -5.73 -7.72
CA ASP A 43 9.60 -7.08 -8.23
C ASP A 43 8.94 -6.97 -9.59
N LEU A 44 9.66 -7.39 -10.64
CA LEU A 44 9.15 -7.42 -12.00
C LEU A 44 8.97 -8.86 -12.46
N TRP A 45 7.82 -9.13 -13.06
CA TRP A 45 7.54 -10.44 -13.64
C TRP A 45 6.62 -10.30 -14.84
N THR A 46 6.58 -11.33 -15.67
CA THR A 46 5.59 -11.48 -16.72
C THR A 46 4.68 -12.66 -16.42
N ASP A 47 3.45 -12.63 -16.92
CA ASP A 47 2.59 -13.81 -16.89
C ASP A 47 2.74 -14.68 -18.14
N ALA A 48 1.97 -15.77 -18.21
CA ALA A 48 1.95 -16.67 -19.37
C ALA A 48 1.52 -15.99 -20.68
N GLN A 49 0.84 -14.84 -20.61
CA GLN A 49 0.43 -14.03 -21.76
C GLN A 49 1.45 -12.93 -22.10
N GLN A 50 2.65 -12.96 -21.49
CA GLN A 50 3.70 -11.95 -21.65
C GLN A 50 3.28 -10.54 -21.21
N ARG A 51 2.29 -10.43 -20.32
CA ARG A 51 1.93 -9.14 -19.70
C ARG A 51 2.92 -8.83 -18.59
N GLY A 52 3.53 -7.65 -18.65
CA GLY A 52 4.46 -7.17 -17.63
C GLY A 52 3.75 -6.64 -16.40
N TYR A 53 4.26 -7.02 -15.24
CA TYR A 53 3.83 -6.54 -13.93
C TYR A 53 5.04 -6.01 -13.16
N MET A 54 4.77 -5.04 -12.30
CA MET A 54 5.76 -4.46 -11.40
C MET A 54 5.09 -4.19 -10.05
N ALA A 55 5.61 -4.78 -8.98
CA ALA A 55 5.28 -4.40 -7.62
C ALA A 55 6.43 -3.57 -7.04
N ILE A 56 6.11 -2.45 -6.40
CA ILE A 56 7.10 -1.59 -5.76
C ILE A 56 6.81 -1.56 -4.27
N THR A 57 7.75 -2.02 -3.44
CA THR A 57 7.66 -1.91 -1.98
C THR A 57 8.63 -0.86 -1.46
N LEU A 58 8.13 0.03 -0.62
CA LEU A 58 8.86 1.07 0.10
C LEU A 58 9.46 0.51 1.39
N HIS A 59 10.74 0.74 1.63
CA HIS A 59 11.44 0.38 2.87
C HIS A 59 12.07 1.61 3.51
N PHE A 60 11.76 1.88 4.78
CA PHE A 60 12.29 3.04 5.49
C PHE A 60 12.38 2.81 7.00
N CYS A 61 13.27 3.56 7.65
CA CYS A 61 13.39 3.57 9.09
C CYS A 61 12.51 4.69 9.69
N ALA A 62 11.87 4.47 10.83
CA ALA A 62 11.17 5.51 11.59
C ALA A 62 11.38 5.31 13.10
N LYS A 63 11.14 6.35 13.90
CA LYS A 63 11.06 6.19 15.36
C LYS A 63 9.62 6.04 15.79
N ASP A 64 9.35 5.12 16.72
CA ASP A 64 8.07 5.08 17.39
C ASP A 64 7.95 6.14 18.50
N THR A 65 6.78 6.15 19.16
CA THR A 65 6.48 7.02 20.30
C THR A 65 7.45 6.86 21.47
N HIS A 66 8.14 5.73 21.58
CA HIS A 66 9.14 5.43 22.61
C HIS A 66 10.57 5.64 22.13
N GLN A 67 10.77 6.33 20.99
CA GLN A 67 12.07 6.62 20.39
C GLN A 67 12.85 5.38 19.92
N ARG A 68 12.19 4.23 19.78
CA ARG A 68 12.81 3.01 19.25
C ARG A 68 12.84 3.07 17.73
N LEU A 69 13.94 2.60 17.15
CA LEU A 69 14.12 2.50 15.71
C LEU A 69 13.32 1.31 15.18
N ASN A 70 12.42 1.57 14.24
CA ASN A 70 11.64 0.56 13.53
C ASN A 70 11.93 0.60 12.04
N LEU A 71 12.02 -0.58 11.42
CA LEU A 71 12.09 -0.74 9.97
C LEU A 71 10.68 -1.02 9.45
N HIS A 72 10.25 -0.23 8.48
CA HIS A 72 8.94 -0.33 7.83
C HIS A 72 9.10 -0.85 6.40
N ALA A 73 8.16 -1.70 5.99
CA ALA A 73 7.92 -2.08 4.59
C ALA A 73 6.45 -1.76 4.24
N ARG A 74 6.20 -1.09 3.11
CA ARG A 74 4.86 -0.65 2.66
C ARG A 74 4.70 -0.87 1.15
N LEU A 75 3.53 -1.33 0.73
CA LEU A 75 3.13 -1.55 -0.67
C LEU A 75 1.97 -0.61 -1.00
#